data_AF-A0A646KCP5-F1
#
_entry.id   AF-A0A646KCP5-F1
#
_cell.length_a   1.000
_cell.length_b   1.000
_cell.length_c   1.000
_cell.angle_alpha   90.00
_cell.angle_beta   90.00
_cell.angle_gamma   90.00
#
_symmetry.space_group_name_H-M   'P 1'
#
loop_
_entity.id
_entity.type
_entity.pdbx_description
1 polymer ?
#
loop_
_entity_poly.entity_id
_entity_poly.type
_entity_poly.pdbx_seq_one_letter_code
_entity_poly.pdbx_strand_id
1 'polypeptide(L)'
;MTRYRISGAVMTHPKRLPAAEEMVRSAPPGALRVVMDPDPGGKPSVLRTALAAWASTEEGATHQLVVQDDMILSDTFFERARAAVEEMPDAALALFALWDSRNGAAVRFGAMAGARWVGAVNEYFPCVAIILPRAVAEGFVEYGRARLDAWPDDILMYRYLRANRIPGYVSVPNLAEHEDHGSISGNAFRGPRRSVCFLPDDQPGGEGARLEGLRVVPFFKHGVAQCTVRLDGPGPERWLHLECEDYLEGSGVRVERLKPANFETSEVADPEAARSTWLTAFTMGFVHQRDGRGTGLSRTPASAEALATIGPGGVSHTRSEERIAEIREGLARIAQAGVEAGLEAGARSRSAGRPARGGTGRGGTGRGIGVLGGATPLGEHLVRGLADRGHRVTTPAATDSPAGLDALVDLRPLRDGGLLRDAHIVVRLLDRATGAATATRTLHTGDLYGPGCSRDTVIGRMVWSALRSHPVAVTDPPGDALRPLHTKDLIAAVSQVLRTPGAEPVLTLPGEELIGVRELAEAVCSAVRPVPIETVRRVAAASDSVSGPDSAPAPDSASDSASGPAPDSTSDSASVSGPSAAGAWARPAGWKPAMDLHHGLHTFAQWLAYEGIQYAAD
;
A
#
# COMPACT_ATOMS: atom_id res chain seq x y z
N MET A 1 18.27 -1.92 39.61
CA MET A 1 17.25 -2.01 38.54
C MET A 1 16.80 -0.59 38.24
N THR A 2 16.90 -0.15 36.99
CA THR A 2 16.40 1.18 36.59
C THR A 2 14.90 1.23 36.80
N ARG A 3 14.40 2.20 37.56
CA ARG A 3 12.97 2.36 37.79
C ARG A 3 12.37 3.12 36.62
N TYR A 4 11.65 2.42 35.75
CA TYR A 4 10.94 3.06 34.65
C TYR A 4 9.79 3.93 35.18
N ARG A 5 9.66 5.12 34.60
CA ARG A 5 8.63 6.12 34.90
C ARG A 5 7.97 6.55 33.59
N ILE A 6 6.65 6.43 33.53
CA ILE A 6 5.84 6.84 32.39
C ILE A 6 5.12 8.13 32.80
N SER A 7 5.31 9.21 32.05
CA SER A 7 4.39 10.36 32.06
C SER A 7 3.39 10.21 30.92
N GLY A 8 2.20 10.79 31.05
CA GLY A 8 1.13 10.60 30.07
C GLY A 8 0.38 11.87 29.71
N ALA A 9 -0.07 11.96 28.46
CA ALA A 9 -0.85 13.08 27.94
C ALA A 9 -2.04 12.59 27.12
N VAL A 10 -3.19 13.25 27.30
CA VAL A 10 -4.37 13.14 26.42
C VAL A 10 -4.35 14.32 25.47
N MET A 11 -4.10 14.08 24.19
CA MET A 11 -4.14 15.13 23.18
C MET A 11 -5.59 15.38 22.74
N THR A 12 -6.01 16.65 22.72
CA THR A 12 -7.40 16.99 22.40
C THR A 12 -7.54 18.31 21.65
N HIS A 13 -8.59 18.40 20.83
CA HIS A 13 -9.07 19.68 20.30
C HIS A 13 -10.04 20.31 21.33
N PRO A 14 -10.11 21.65 21.49
CA PRO A 14 -11.03 22.29 22.46
C PRO A 14 -12.48 21.83 22.42
N LYS A 15 -12.98 21.47 21.23
CA LYS A 15 -14.34 20.91 21.04
C LYS A 15 -14.57 19.57 21.76
N ARG A 16 -13.52 18.83 22.13
CA ARG A 16 -13.57 17.52 22.81
C ARG A 16 -12.93 17.55 24.20
N LEU A 17 -12.67 18.75 24.74
CA LEU A 17 -12.12 18.91 26.09
C LEU A 17 -12.90 18.12 27.17
N PRO A 18 -14.26 18.10 27.20
CA PRO A 18 -14.98 17.32 28.21
C PRO A 18 -14.65 15.82 28.20
N ALA A 19 -14.44 15.23 27.01
CA ALA A 19 -14.07 13.82 26.88
C ALA A 19 -12.65 13.57 27.39
N ALA A 20 -11.70 14.46 27.06
CA ALA A 20 -10.34 14.38 27.56
C ALA A 20 -10.25 14.53 29.10
N GLU A 21 -11.06 15.42 29.69
CA GLU A 21 -11.13 15.60 31.14
C GLU A 21 -11.73 14.38 31.85
N GLU A 22 -12.74 13.74 31.27
CA GLU A 22 -13.30 12.48 31.79
C GLU A 22 -12.26 11.36 31.77
N MET A 23 -11.49 11.23 30.67
CA MET A 23 -10.40 10.25 30.59
C MET A 23 -9.34 10.48 31.67
N VAL A 24 -8.92 11.73 31.90
CA VAL A 24 -7.95 12.07 32.94
C VAL A 24 -8.51 11.78 34.34
N ARG A 25 -9.80 12.07 34.60
CA ARG A 25 -10.45 11.76 35.88
C ARG A 25 -10.55 10.25 36.15
N SER A 26 -10.73 9.46 35.09
CA SER A 26 -10.85 7.99 35.18
C SER A 26 -9.50 7.27 35.28
N ALA A 27 -8.40 7.93 34.92
CA ALA A 27 -7.05 7.40 35.06
C ALA A 27 -6.52 7.48 36.50
N PRO A 28 -5.50 6.68 36.88
CA PRO A 28 -4.83 6.84 38.16
C PRO A 28 -4.32 8.27 38.36
N PRO A 29 -4.37 8.82 39.59
CA PRO A 29 -3.96 10.20 39.85
C PRO A 29 -2.56 10.52 39.32
N GLY A 30 -2.47 11.54 38.46
CA GLY A 30 -1.21 11.99 37.86
C GLY A 30 -0.69 11.13 36.70
N ALA A 31 -1.42 10.09 36.27
CA ALA A 31 -1.01 9.25 35.15
C ALA A 31 -1.19 9.94 33.79
N LEU A 32 -2.20 10.80 33.66
CA LEU A 32 -2.53 11.53 32.43
C LEU A 32 -2.77 13.01 32.72
N ARG A 33 -2.51 13.85 31.72
CA ARG A 33 -2.89 15.27 31.70
C ARG A 33 -3.43 15.68 30.34
N VAL A 34 -4.30 16.68 30.29
CA VAL A 34 -4.82 17.19 29.02
C VAL A 34 -3.78 18.09 28.34
N VAL A 35 -3.55 17.86 27.05
CA VAL A 35 -2.78 18.75 26.17
C VAL A 35 -3.66 19.19 25.01
N MET A 36 -3.85 20.50 24.92
CA MET A 36 -4.73 21.13 23.93
C MET A 36 -4.01 21.35 22.61
N ASP A 37 -4.76 21.36 21.52
CA ASP A 37 -4.30 21.92 20.25
C ASP A 37 -3.82 23.36 20.46
N PRO A 38 -2.54 23.68 20.16
CA PRO A 38 -2.01 25.03 20.36
C PRO A 38 -2.54 26.05 19.36
N ASP A 39 -3.16 25.62 18.25
CA ASP A 39 -3.78 26.51 17.25
C ASP A 39 -5.11 25.92 16.73
N PRO A 40 -6.16 25.90 17.57
CA PRO A 40 -7.43 25.27 17.22
C PRO A 40 -8.24 26.05 16.16
N GLY A 41 -7.86 27.31 15.88
CA GLY A 41 -8.47 28.14 14.84
C GLY A 41 -7.81 28.01 13.46
N GLY A 42 -6.58 27.48 13.41
CA GLY A 42 -5.83 27.30 12.18
C GLY A 42 -6.29 26.10 11.34
N LYS A 43 -5.51 25.79 10.30
CA LYS A 43 -5.73 24.60 9.45
C LYS A 43 -5.74 23.34 10.34
N PRO A 44 -6.72 22.43 10.20
CA PRO A 44 -6.78 21.20 10.99
C PRO A 44 -5.48 20.40 10.85
N SER A 45 -4.84 20.09 11.98
CA SER A 45 -3.59 19.31 12.02
C SER A 45 -3.52 18.48 13.30
N VAL A 46 -3.67 17.16 13.17
CA VAL A 46 -3.47 16.20 14.27
C VAL A 46 -2.02 16.24 14.75
N LEU A 47 -1.08 16.33 13.80
CA LEU A 47 0.36 16.36 14.07
C LEU A 47 0.75 17.52 14.99
N ARG A 48 0.19 18.72 14.79
CA ARG A 48 0.49 19.89 15.64
C ARG A 48 0.18 19.60 17.12
N THR A 49 -1.00 19.06 17.39
CA THR A 49 -1.43 18.68 18.74
C THR A 49 -0.59 17.51 19.28
N ALA A 50 -0.28 16.52 18.45
CA ALA A 50 0.58 15.40 18.84
C ALA A 50 1.98 15.89 19.26
N LEU A 51 2.60 16.81 18.51
CA LEU A 51 3.90 17.37 18.85
C LEU A 51 3.88 18.15 20.16
N ALA A 52 2.78 18.84 20.48
CA ALA A 52 2.59 19.47 21.78
C ALA A 52 2.51 18.43 22.91
N ALA A 53 1.80 17.32 22.69
CA ALA A 53 1.69 16.23 23.66
C ALA A 53 3.05 15.55 23.91
N TRP A 54 3.81 15.25 22.85
CA TRP A 54 5.15 14.66 22.96
C TRP A 54 6.16 15.60 23.64
N ALA A 55 6.10 16.90 23.35
CA ALA A 55 6.94 17.90 24.00
C ALA A 55 6.60 18.08 25.49
N SER A 56 5.46 17.59 25.93
CA SER A 56 5.00 17.64 27.32
C SER A 56 5.52 16.46 28.16
N THR A 57 6.72 15.94 27.89
CA THR A 57 7.28 14.88 28.73
C THR A 57 7.70 15.44 30.10
N GLU A 58 7.34 14.77 31.20
CA GLU A 58 7.66 15.27 32.56
C GLU A 58 9.13 15.12 32.92
N GLU A 59 9.61 15.98 33.82
CA GLU A 59 10.97 15.86 34.36
C GLU A 59 11.14 14.53 35.11
N GLY A 60 12.22 13.80 34.79
CA GLY A 60 12.50 12.49 35.38
C GLY A 60 11.62 11.34 34.86
N ALA A 61 10.70 11.58 33.93
CA ALA A 61 10.05 10.50 33.18
C ALA A 61 11.04 9.86 32.20
N THR A 62 10.95 8.53 32.06
CA THR A 62 11.76 7.74 31.13
C THR A 62 11.04 7.48 29.81
N HIS A 63 9.71 7.53 29.85
CA HIS A 63 8.81 7.23 28.74
C HIS A 63 7.66 8.23 28.75
N GLN A 64 7.10 8.50 27.57
CA GLN A 64 5.91 9.32 27.40
C GLN A 64 4.82 8.47 26.75
N LEU A 65 3.65 8.45 27.38
CA LEU A 65 2.40 7.95 26.83
C LEU A 65 1.63 9.12 26.20
N VAL A 66 1.15 8.95 24.97
CA VAL A 66 0.18 9.86 24.36
C VAL A 66 -1.05 9.07 23.94
N VAL A 67 -2.23 9.59 24.30
CA VAL A 67 -3.54 9.02 23.99
C VAL A 67 -4.40 10.10 23.35
N GLN A 68 -5.22 9.75 22.35
CA GLN A 68 -6.21 10.65 21.77
C GLN A 68 -7.50 10.70 22.60
N ASP A 69 -8.24 11.79 22.45
CA ASP A 69 -9.42 12.12 23.25
C ASP A 69 -10.65 11.23 23.00
N ASP A 70 -10.65 10.42 21.94
CA ASP A 70 -11.73 9.50 21.55
C ASP A 70 -11.37 8.02 21.79
N MET A 71 -10.55 7.76 22.82
CA MET A 71 -10.10 6.42 23.20
C MET A 71 -10.76 5.92 24.48
N ILE A 72 -11.17 4.66 24.46
CA ILE A 72 -11.57 3.86 25.62
C ILE A 72 -10.34 3.06 26.06
N LEU A 73 -9.99 3.10 27.34
CA LEU A 73 -8.85 2.36 27.89
C LEU A 73 -9.35 1.06 28.56
N SER A 74 -8.57 -0.01 28.44
CA SER A 74 -8.80 -1.26 29.20
C SER A 74 -8.63 -1.05 30.71
N ASP A 75 -9.27 -1.91 31.50
CA ASP A 75 -9.24 -1.83 32.97
C ASP A 75 -7.82 -2.00 33.52
N THR A 76 -6.99 -2.76 32.81
CA THR A 76 -5.60 -3.07 33.19
C THR A 76 -4.56 -2.24 32.43
N PHE A 77 -5.00 -1.19 31.72
CA PHE A 77 -4.20 -0.41 30.77
C PHE A 77 -2.83 0.01 31.35
N PHE A 78 -2.82 0.67 32.51
CA PHE A 78 -1.59 1.22 33.10
C PHE A 78 -0.66 0.14 33.65
N GLU A 79 -1.21 -0.98 34.15
CA GLU A 79 -0.42 -2.10 34.64
C GLU A 79 0.30 -2.80 33.51
N ARG A 80 -0.42 -3.08 32.41
CA ARG A 80 0.14 -3.69 31.21
C ARG A 80 1.14 -2.75 30.51
N ALA A 81 0.84 -1.46 30.42
CA ALA A 81 1.76 -0.45 29.90
C ALA A 81 3.09 -0.43 30.66
N ARG A 82 3.06 -0.46 32.01
CA ARG A 82 4.26 -0.50 32.84
C ARG A 82 5.06 -1.80 32.61
N ALA A 83 4.39 -2.95 32.61
CA ALA A 83 5.03 -4.23 32.38
C ALA A 83 5.68 -4.32 30.99
N ALA A 84 5.04 -3.74 29.97
CA ALA A 84 5.58 -3.71 28.62
C ALA A 84 6.82 -2.80 28.50
N VAL A 85 6.82 -1.64 29.17
CA VAL A 85 8.01 -0.77 29.22
C VAL A 85 9.16 -1.44 29.96
N GLU A 86 8.89 -2.20 31.02
CA GLU A 86 9.92 -2.97 31.73
C GLU A 86 10.56 -4.04 30.86
N GLU A 87 9.79 -4.66 29.98
CA GLU A 87 10.24 -5.72 29.07
C GLU A 87 10.89 -5.18 27.78
N MET A 88 10.41 -4.04 27.29
CA MET A 88 10.82 -3.45 26.00
C MET A 88 11.11 -1.94 26.15
N PRO A 89 12.11 -1.56 26.96
CA PRO A 89 12.37 -0.17 27.33
C PRO A 89 12.87 0.72 26.19
N ASP A 90 13.31 0.13 25.09
CA ASP A 90 13.88 0.84 23.94
C ASP A 90 12.92 0.88 22.73
N ALA A 91 11.69 0.38 22.89
CA ALA A 91 10.73 0.22 21.81
C ALA A 91 9.60 1.25 21.84
N ALA A 92 9.10 1.59 20.65
CA ALA A 92 7.81 2.26 20.50
C ALA A 92 6.69 1.23 20.65
N LEU A 93 5.73 1.50 21.54
CA LEU A 93 4.64 0.58 21.87
C LEU A 93 3.30 1.19 21.47
N ALA A 94 2.71 0.68 20.38
CA ALA A 94 1.34 1.01 19.98
C ALA A 94 0.36 0.12 20.75
N LEU A 95 -0.63 0.76 21.39
CA LEU A 95 -1.59 0.12 22.28
C LEU A 95 -2.93 -0.17 21.58
N PHE A 96 -2.99 0.11 20.29
CA PHE A 96 -4.15 0.02 19.42
C PHE A 96 -3.72 -0.30 17.98
N ALA A 97 -4.53 -1.08 17.25
CA ALA A 97 -4.48 -1.15 15.80
C ALA A 97 -5.89 -1.26 15.22
N LEU A 98 -6.14 -0.57 14.12
CA LEU A 98 -7.39 -0.64 13.38
C LEU A 98 -7.62 -2.05 12.84
N TRP A 99 -8.85 -2.53 12.94
CA TRP A 99 -9.26 -3.86 12.49
C TRP A 99 -9.06 -4.17 10.99
N ASP A 100 -9.02 -3.16 10.13
CA ASP A 100 -8.89 -3.26 8.67
C ASP A 100 -7.45 -3.00 8.19
N SER A 101 -6.53 -2.70 9.11
CA SER A 101 -5.13 -2.39 8.82
C SER A 101 -4.23 -3.62 8.72
N ARG A 102 -3.05 -3.46 8.13
CA ARG A 102 -2.00 -4.48 8.10
C ARG A 102 -1.46 -4.76 9.51
N ASN A 103 -1.38 -3.73 10.36
CA ASN A 103 -1.06 -3.90 11.77
C ASN A 103 -2.15 -4.69 12.51
N GLY A 104 -3.43 -4.51 12.15
CA GLY A 104 -4.52 -5.35 12.64
C GLY A 104 -4.34 -6.81 12.24
N ALA A 105 -4.02 -7.08 10.97
CA ALA A 105 -3.66 -8.43 10.54
C ALA A 105 -2.44 -9.01 11.26
N ALA A 106 -1.43 -8.20 11.57
CA ALA A 106 -0.29 -8.63 12.39
C ALA A 106 -0.74 -9.04 13.80
N VAL A 107 -1.61 -8.25 14.44
CA VAL A 107 -2.19 -8.58 15.77
C VAL A 107 -2.95 -9.90 15.72
N ARG A 108 -3.68 -10.19 14.65
CA ARG A 108 -4.34 -11.50 14.46
C ARG A 108 -3.34 -12.66 14.46
N PHE A 109 -2.20 -12.51 13.78
CA PHE A 109 -1.13 -13.50 13.89
C PHE A 109 -0.57 -13.62 15.30
N GLY A 110 -0.37 -12.50 15.99
CA GLY A 110 0.04 -12.49 17.39
C GLY A 110 -0.93 -13.26 18.28
N ALA A 111 -2.24 -13.00 18.14
CA ALA A 111 -3.28 -13.64 18.92
C ALA A 111 -3.36 -15.16 18.65
N MET A 112 -3.29 -15.56 17.37
CA MET A 112 -3.24 -16.98 16.98
C MET A 112 -1.98 -17.69 17.52
N ALA A 113 -0.86 -16.98 17.64
CA ALA A 113 0.41 -17.49 18.17
C ALA A 113 0.52 -17.40 19.70
N GLY A 114 -0.45 -16.80 20.39
CA GLY A 114 -0.39 -16.56 21.84
C GLY A 114 0.64 -15.50 22.26
N ALA A 115 1.06 -14.62 21.35
CA ALA A 115 1.93 -13.50 21.67
C ALA A 115 1.15 -12.39 22.38
N ARG A 116 1.86 -11.60 23.21
CA ARG A 116 1.38 -10.36 23.82
C ARG A 116 1.70 -9.12 22.99
N TRP A 117 2.67 -9.24 22.10
CA TRP A 117 3.10 -8.16 21.21
C TRP A 117 3.45 -8.71 19.84
N VAL A 118 3.17 -7.94 18.80
CA VAL A 118 3.61 -8.23 17.44
C VAL A 118 4.44 -7.08 16.90
N GLY A 119 5.50 -7.37 16.15
CA GLY A 119 6.25 -6.35 15.44
C GLY A 119 5.34 -5.61 14.45
N ALA A 120 5.34 -4.28 14.51
CA ALA A 120 4.60 -3.45 13.57
C ALA A 120 5.07 -3.74 12.13
N VAL A 121 4.13 -3.78 11.20
CA VAL A 121 4.40 -4.07 9.78
C VAL A 121 4.37 -2.80 8.94
N ASN A 122 4.91 -2.85 7.73
CA ASN A 122 5.02 -1.68 6.85
C ASN A 122 3.64 -1.17 6.41
N GLU A 123 3.17 -0.10 7.03
CA GLU A 123 1.96 0.66 6.68
C GLU A 123 2.06 2.10 7.22
N TYR A 124 1.73 2.26 8.50
CA TYR A 124 1.88 3.42 9.35
C TYR A 124 2.18 2.91 10.76
N PHE A 125 2.57 3.77 11.70
CA PHE A 125 2.68 3.40 13.11
C PHE A 125 1.47 3.95 13.87
N PRO A 126 0.63 3.11 14.52
CA PRO A 126 -0.58 3.61 15.18
C PRO A 126 -0.24 4.63 16.29
N CYS A 127 -0.76 5.84 16.18
CA CYS A 127 -0.46 6.96 17.09
C CYS A 127 -1.62 7.36 18.01
N VAL A 128 -2.75 6.65 17.99
CA VAL A 128 -3.93 7.01 18.79
C VAL A 128 -3.78 6.69 20.28
N ALA A 129 -2.95 5.69 20.61
CA ALA A 129 -2.51 5.37 21.96
C ALA A 129 -1.13 4.70 21.87
N ILE A 130 -0.08 5.41 22.32
CA ILE A 130 1.31 5.05 22.04
C ILE A 130 2.23 5.45 23.19
N ILE A 131 3.20 4.59 23.50
CA ILE A 131 4.29 4.88 24.44
C ILE A 131 5.60 4.96 23.66
N LEU A 132 6.38 6.01 23.91
CA LEU A 132 7.74 6.17 23.39
C LEU A 132 8.74 6.33 24.53
N PRO A 133 9.97 5.80 24.38
CA PRO A 133 11.09 6.22 25.21
C PRO A 133 11.28 7.73 25.09
N ARG A 134 11.69 8.40 26.18
CA ARG A 134 11.81 9.88 26.21
C ARG A 134 12.65 10.43 25.06
N ALA A 135 13.85 9.88 24.86
CA ALA A 135 14.75 10.35 23.80
C ALA A 135 14.12 10.19 22.40
N VAL A 136 13.30 9.15 22.21
CA VAL A 136 12.57 8.92 20.98
C VAL A 136 11.47 9.96 20.79
N ALA A 137 10.70 10.27 21.84
CA ALA A 137 9.67 11.31 21.81
C ALA A 137 10.26 12.70 21.50
N GLU A 138 11.37 13.06 22.15
CA GLU A 138 12.07 14.33 21.94
C GLU A 138 12.55 14.46 20.49
N GLY A 139 13.22 13.44 19.95
CA GLY A 139 13.66 13.45 18.55
C GLY A 139 12.50 13.43 17.54
N PHE A 140 11.36 12.82 17.88
CA PHE A 140 10.16 12.89 17.03
C PHE A 140 9.58 14.31 16.98
N VAL A 141 9.61 15.05 18.10
CA VAL A 141 9.20 16.46 18.13
C VAL A 141 10.01 17.29 17.15
N GLU A 142 11.33 17.14 17.15
CA GLU A 142 12.23 17.83 16.22
C GLU A 142 11.94 17.42 14.76
N TYR A 143 11.82 16.11 14.51
CA TYR A 143 11.57 15.57 13.18
C TYR A 143 10.24 16.05 12.58
N GLY A 144 9.17 16.06 13.38
CA GLY A 144 7.82 16.43 12.97
C GLY A 144 7.63 17.94 12.78
N ARG A 145 8.28 18.78 13.60
CA ARG A 145 8.23 20.26 13.43
C ARG A 145 8.74 20.71 12.07
N ALA A 146 9.78 20.05 11.55
CA ALA A 146 10.30 20.33 10.22
C ALA A 146 9.36 19.90 9.07
N ARG A 147 8.24 19.24 9.37
CA ARG A 147 7.38 18.51 8.40
C ARG A 147 5.87 18.71 8.63
N LEU A 148 5.47 19.80 9.30
CA LEU A 148 4.08 20.04 9.73
C LEU A 148 3.02 19.92 8.61
N ASP A 149 3.37 20.27 7.38
CA ASP A 149 2.46 20.24 6.22
C ASP A 149 2.74 19.07 5.25
N ALA A 150 3.62 18.13 5.61
CA ALA A 150 4.08 17.09 4.68
C ALA A 150 3.17 15.84 4.70
N TRP A 151 2.94 15.27 5.88
CA TRP A 151 2.27 13.98 6.06
C TRP A 151 1.51 13.90 7.39
N PRO A 152 0.51 13.00 7.50
CA PRO A 152 -0.10 12.64 8.78
C PRO A 152 0.93 12.13 9.80
N ASP A 153 0.60 12.26 11.08
CA ASP A 153 1.49 11.96 12.21
C ASP A 153 1.89 10.48 12.30
N ASP A 154 0.99 9.57 11.98
CA ASP A 154 1.22 8.12 11.95
C ASP A 154 2.23 7.68 10.86
N ILE A 155 2.21 8.33 9.70
CA ILE A 155 3.17 8.14 8.61
C ILE A 155 4.53 8.75 8.98
N LEU A 156 4.55 9.95 9.56
CA LEU A 156 5.79 10.56 10.02
C LEU A 156 6.44 9.76 11.16
N MET A 157 5.64 9.25 12.11
CA MET A 157 6.10 8.39 13.19
C MET A 157 6.74 7.13 12.62
N TYR A 158 6.04 6.43 11.73
CA TYR A 158 6.59 5.25 11.05
C TYR A 158 7.95 5.53 10.38
N ARG A 159 8.04 6.63 9.60
CA ARG A 159 9.28 7.04 8.93
C ARG A 159 10.40 7.34 9.92
N TYR A 160 10.10 8.07 11.00
CA TYR A 160 11.06 8.42 12.04
C TYR A 160 11.59 7.19 12.78
N LEU A 161 10.70 6.31 13.24
CA LEU A 161 11.09 5.07 13.92
C LEU A 161 11.97 4.21 13.02
N ARG A 162 11.60 4.06 11.74
CA ARG A 162 12.37 3.31 10.76
C ARG A 162 13.75 3.90 10.49
N ALA A 163 13.83 5.21 10.26
CA ALA A 163 15.09 5.90 9.97
C ALA A 163 16.09 5.78 11.14
N ASN A 164 15.57 5.76 12.37
CA ASN A 164 16.36 5.65 13.59
C ASN A 164 16.48 4.21 14.11
N ARG A 165 15.95 3.21 13.37
CA ARG A 165 15.96 1.78 13.73
C ARG A 165 15.36 1.48 15.11
N ILE A 166 14.32 2.22 15.49
CA ILE A 166 13.61 2.03 16.75
C ILE A 166 12.62 0.87 16.56
N PRO A 167 12.68 -0.19 17.38
CA PRO A 167 11.71 -1.28 17.33
C PRO A 167 10.30 -0.75 17.60
N GLY A 168 9.33 -1.20 16.80
CA GLY A 168 7.92 -0.85 16.96
C GLY A 168 7.08 -2.10 17.19
N TYR A 169 6.28 -2.11 18.25
CA TYR A 169 5.39 -3.22 18.59
C TYR A 169 3.95 -2.76 18.75
N VAL A 170 3.01 -3.66 18.45
CA VAL A 170 1.57 -3.47 18.65
C VAL A 170 1.08 -4.50 19.67
N SER A 171 0.30 -4.06 20.66
CA SER A 171 -0.15 -4.94 21.75
C SER A 171 -1.22 -5.94 21.33
N VAL A 172 -1.23 -7.11 21.97
CA VAL A 172 -2.17 -8.21 21.78
C VAL A 172 -2.64 -8.75 23.15
N PRO A 173 -3.94 -8.62 23.51
CA PRO A 173 -4.93 -7.76 22.86
C PRO A 173 -4.52 -6.28 22.90
N ASN A 174 -5.19 -5.46 22.10
CA ASN A 174 -5.10 -4.01 22.20
C ASN A 174 -5.59 -3.54 23.57
N LEU A 175 -4.89 -2.54 24.11
CA LEU A 175 -5.19 -1.96 25.42
C LEU A 175 -6.15 -0.76 25.32
N ALA A 176 -6.39 -0.25 24.13
CA ALA A 176 -7.34 0.82 23.87
C ALA A 176 -8.31 0.45 22.73
N GLU A 177 -9.46 1.09 22.71
CA GLU A 177 -10.53 0.97 21.71
C GLU A 177 -11.06 2.36 21.31
N HIS A 178 -11.41 2.55 20.06
CA HIS A 178 -11.96 3.80 19.57
C HIS A 178 -13.43 3.95 19.98
N GLU A 179 -13.76 5.11 20.54
CA GLU A 179 -15.14 5.53 20.78
C GLU A 179 -15.69 6.20 19.50
N ASP A 180 -16.83 5.76 18.96
CA ASP A 180 -17.32 6.29 17.69
C ASP A 180 -18.03 7.64 17.85
N HIS A 181 -17.24 8.68 18.09
CA HIS A 181 -17.64 10.07 17.93
C HIS A 181 -17.08 10.55 16.60
N GLY A 182 -17.94 10.76 15.59
CA GLY A 182 -17.54 11.10 14.22
C GLY A 182 -16.30 11.99 14.09
N SER A 183 -15.40 11.64 13.15
CA SER A 183 -14.05 12.23 13.07
C SER A 183 -14.05 13.75 12.85
N ILE A 184 -13.42 14.50 13.76
CA ILE A 184 -13.21 15.96 13.63
C ILE A 184 -12.25 16.31 12.48
N SER A 185 -11.31 15.42 12.18
CA SER A 185 -10.32 15.61 11.10
C SER A 185 -10.87 15.28 9.70
N GLY A 186 -12.19 15.09 9.56
CA GLY A 186 -12.83 14.83 8.26
C GLY A 186 -12.60 13.42 7.73
N ASN A 187 -12.32 12.44 8.60
CA ASN A 187 -12.14 11.03 8.22
C ASN A 187 -13.42 10.18 8.38
N ALA A 188 -14.60 10.81 8.50
CA ALA A 188 -15.86 10.11 8.68
C ALA A 188 -16.21 9.16 7.52
N PHE A 189 -15.68 9.41 6.32
CA PHE A 189 -15.84 8.54 5.14
C PHE A 189 -15.24 7.14 5.29
N ARG A 190 -14.44 6.88 6.34
CA ARG A 190 -13.80 5.58 6.60
C ARG A 190 -14.71 4.58 7.33
N GLY A 191 -15.87 5.02 7.81
CA GLY A 191 -16.76 4.22 8.67
C GLY A 191 -16.19 4.01 10.08
N PRO A 192 -16.74 3.05 10.85
CA PRO A 192 -16.32 2.79 12.22
C PRO A 192 -14.85 2.36 12.32
N ARG A 193 -14.14 2.87 13.34
CA ARG A 193 -12.68 2.77 13.50
C ARG A 193 -12.27 1.89 14.69
N ARG A 194 -12.83 0.69 14.79
CA ARG A 194 -12.65 -0.18 15.96
C ARG A 194 -11.26 -0.86 16.00
N SER A 195 -10.87 -1.28 17.21
CA SER A 195 -9.70 -2.12 17.44
C SER A 195 -9.86 -3.49 16.79
N VAL A 196 -8.76 -4.07 16.33
CA VAL A 196 -8.72 -5.45 15.87
C VAL A 196 -9.03 -6.48 16.97
N CYS A 197 -8.69 -6.19 18.23
CA CYS A 197 -8.86 -7.12 19.33
C CYS A 197 -8.80 -6.36 20.66
N PHE A 198 -9.95 -5.94 21.17
CA PHE A 198 -10.04 -5.25 22.46
C PHE A 198 -10.74 -6.14 23.48
N LEU A 199 -10.06 -6.40 24.60
CA LEU A 199 -10.57 -7.18 25.73
C LEU A 199 -10.31 -6.35 27.00
N PRO A 200 -11.29 -5.57 27.48
CA PRO A 200 -11.07 -4.59 28.55
C PRO A 200 -10.56 -5.23 29.85
N ASP A 201 -10.96 -6.47 30.12
CA ASP A 201 -10.65 -7.18 31.36
C ASP A 201 -9.40 -8.10 31.25
N ASP A 202 -8.63 -8.03 30.15
CA ASP A 202 -7.44 -8.86 29.95
C ASP A 202 -6.39 -8.60 31.03
N GLN A 203 -5.91 -9.67 31.67
CA GLN A 203 -5.03 -9.57 32.83
C GLN A 203 -3.56 -9.38 32.43
N PRO A 204 -2.77 -8.60 33.19
CA PRO A 204 -1.34 -8.44 32.93
C PRO A 204 -0.56 -9.75 33.00
N GLY A 205 0.49 -9.87 32.19
CA GLY A 205 1.44 -10.97 32.27
C GLY A 205 1.86 -11.53 30.91
N GLY A 206 3.11 -11.99 30.84
CA GLY A 206 3.68 -12.55 29.61
C GLY A 206 4.06 -11.51 28.56
N GLU A 207 4.27 -10.24 28.94
CA GLU A 207 4.56 -9.14 27.99
C GLU A 207 5.86 -9.38 27.17
N GLY A 208 6.74 -10.29 27.59
CA GLY A 208 7.90 -10.74 26.80
C GLY A 208 7.57 -11.62 25.60
N ALA A 209 6.36 -12.18 25.53
CA ALA A 209 5.92 -13.02 24.42
C ALA A 209 5.68 -12.17 23.16
N ARG A 210 6.63 -12.22 22.22
CA ARG A 210 6.64 -11.42 20.99
C ARG A 210 6.56 -12.28 19.75
N LEU A 211 5.82 -11.81 18.75
CA LEU A 211 5.85 -12.33 17.39
C LEU A 211 6.47 -11.31 16.44
N GLU A 212 7.54 -11.70 15.75
CA GLU A 212 8.25 -10.85 14.79
C GLU A 212 8.48 -11.56 13.46
N GLY A 213 8.98 -10.80 12.47
CA GLY A 213 9.46 -11.36 11.22
C GLY A 213 8.36 -11.94 10.32
N LEU A 214 7.13 -11.42 10.43
CA LEU A 214 6.06 -11.73 9.49
C LEU A 214 6.54 -11.48 8.07
N ARG A 215 6.38 -12.48 7.19
CA ARG A 215 6.74 -12.39 5.77
C ARG A 215 5.54 -12.16 4.88
N VAL A 216 4.36 -12.52 5.37
CA VAL A 216 3.10 -12.45 4.63
C VAL A 216 2.03 -12.02 5.60
N VAL A 217 1.29 -10.97 5.24
CA VAL A 217 0.25 -10.35 6.07
C VAL A 217 -1.02 -10.25 5.22
N PRO A 218 -1.93 -11.24 5.28
CA PRO A 218 -3.26 -11.15 4.68
C PRO A 218 -4.13 -10.23 5.52
N PHE A 219 -4.91 -9.35 4.89
CA PHE A 219 -5.79 -8.39 5.56
C PHE A 219 -7.03 -8.14 4.70
N PHE A 220 -8.12 -7.73 5.33
CA PHE A 220 -9.39 -7.47 4.65
C PHE A 220 -9.68 -5.98 4.78
N LYS A 221 -9.70 -5.26 3.65
CA LYS A 221 -9.88 -3.81 3.64
C LYS A 221 -10.66 -3.41 2.39
N HIS A 222 -11.60 -2.49 2.57
CA HIS A 222 -12.41 -1.94 1.47
C HIS A 222 -13.12 -3.00 0.61
N GLY A 223 -13.68 -4.05 1.22
CA GLY A 223 -14.38 -5.11 0.48
C GLY A 223 -13.46 -6.12 -0.23
N VAL A 224 -12.13 -5.93 -0.16
CA VAL A 224 -11.16 -6.79 -0.86
C VAL A 224 -10.25 -7.55 0.11
N ALA A 225 -10.11 -8.86 -0.13
CA ALA A 225 -9.12 -9.71 0.54
C ALA A 225 -7.72 -9.46 -0.05
N GLN A 226 -6.88 -8.75 0.70
CA GLN A 226 -5.56 -8.30 0.27
C GLN A 226 -4.45 -8.99 1.05
N CYS A 227 -3.24 -8.93 0.53
CA CYS A 227 -2.08 -9.57 1.12
C CYS A 227 -0.83 -8.75 0.84
N THR A 228 -0.02 -8.49 1.87
CA THR A 228 1.32 -7.96 1.65
C THR A 228 2.39 -9.02 1.89
N VAL A 229 3.38 -9.05 1.01
CA VAL A 229 4.46 -10.03 1.02
C VAL A 229 5.79 -9.32 1.10
N ARG A 230 6.57 -9.63 2.14
CA ARG A 230 7.92 -9.11 2.30
C ARG A 230 8.83 -9.70 1.24
N LEU A 231 9.56 -8.82 0.55
CA LEU A 231 10.60 -9.20 -0.39
C LEU A 231 11.91 -9.47 0.34
N ASP A 232 12.50 -10.62 0.07
CA ASP A 232 13.89 -10.90 0.44
C ASP A 232 14.81 -10.12 -0.52
N GLY A 233 15.83 -9.45 0.00
CA GLY A 233 16.81 -8.75 -0.82
C GLY A 233 17.71 -7.80 0.00
N PRO A 234 18.82 -7.34 -0.59
CA PRO A 234 19.67 -6.33 0.04
C PRO A 234 18.93 -4.99 0.12
N GLY A 235 19.24 -4.20 1.14
CA GLY A 235 18.69 -2.85 1.31
C GLY A 235 17.52 -2.77 2.30
N PRO A 236 16.75 -1.68 2.28
CA PRO A 236 15.64 -1.49 3.19
C PRO A 236 14.55 -2.54 2.96
N GLU A 237 13.83 -2.90 4.03
CA GLU A 237 12.71 -3.84 3.93
C GLU A 237 11.66 -3.35 2.92
N ARG A 238 11.25 -4.22 2.00
CA ARG A 238 10.26 -3.90 0.95
C ARG A 238 9.12 -4.91 1.00
N TRP A 239 7.94 -4.43 0.64
CA TRP A 239 6.71 -5.20 0.63
C TRP A 239 6.06 -5.10 -0.74
N LEU A 240 5.54 -6.21 -1.24
CA LEU A 240 4.64 -6.23 -2.38
C LEU A 240 3.21 -6.26 -1.89
N HIS A 241 2.36 -5.48 -2.55
CA HIS A 241 0.93 -5.48 -2.35
C HIS A 241 0.26 -6.38 -3.40
N LEU A 242 -0.47 -7.39 -2.95
CA LEU A 242 -1.15 -8.40 -3.77
C LEU A 242 -2.59 -8.59 -3.26
N GLU A 243 -3.42 -9.24 -4.07
CA GLU A 243 -4.67 -9.84 -3.56
C GLU A 243 -4.36 -11.21 -2.93
N CYS A 244 -5.20 -11.64 -1.98
CA CYS A 244 -5.05 -12.97 -1.37
C CYS A 244 -5.10 -14.09 -2.44
N GLU A 245 -5.90 -13.91 -3.49
CA GLU A 245 -6.02 -14.87 -4.59
C GLU A 245 -4.71 -15.05 -5.32
N ASP A 246 -4.11 -13.96 -5.79
CA ASP A 246 -2.85 -13.98 -6.53
C ASP A 246 -1.74 -14.65 -5.67
N TYR A 247 -1.71 -14.34 -4.38
CA TYR A 247 -0.76 -14.94 -3.45
C TYR A 247 -0.96 -16.46 -3.26
N LEU A 248 -2.22 -16.90 -3.12
CA LEU A 248 -2.57 -18.31 -2.95
C LEU A 248 -2.28 -19.12 -4.22
N GLU A 249 -2.66 -18.59 -5.39
CA GLU A 249 -2.36 -19.19 -6.70
C GLU A 249 -0.85 -19.37 -6.89
N GLY A 250 -0.07 -18.31 -6.62
CA GLY A 250 1.39 -18.36 -6.65
C GLY A 250 1.99 -19.33 -5.63
N SER A 251 1.25 -19.66 -4.57
CA SER A 251 1.60 -20.68 -3.59
C SER A 251 1.10 -22.08 -3.96
N GLY A 252 0.50 -22.26 -5.14
CA GLY A 252 -0.01 -23.54 -5.65
C GLY A 252 -1.42 -23.91 -5.18
N VAL A 253 -2.14 -22.98 -4.54
CA VAL A 253 -3.53 -23.17 -4.09
C VAL A 253 -4.48 -22.60 -5.13
N ARG A 254 -5.29 -23.47 -5.75
CA ARG A 254 -6.29 -23.05 -6.76
C ARG A 254 -7.56 -22.57 -6.07
N VAL A 255 -7.77 -21.26 -6.04
CA VAL A 255 -8.86 -20.63 -5.30
C VAL A 255 -10.23 -21.06 -5.82
N GLU A 256 -10.38 -21.30 -7.12
CA GLU A 256 -11.65 -21.72 -7.74
C GLU A 256 -12.09 -23.12 -7.33
N ARG A 257 -11.16 -23.92 -6.79
CA ARG A 257 -11.45 -25.25 -6.25
C ARG A 257 -11.77 -25.23 -4.77
N LEU A 258 -11.56 -24.10 -4.10
CA LEU A 258 -11.98 -23.92 -2.73
C LEU A 258 -13.51 -23.82 -2.75
N LYS A 259 -14.17 -24.78 -2.11
CA LYS A 259 -15.62 -24.77 -1.88
C LYS A 259 -15.85 -24.53 -0.41
N PRO A 260 -16.13 -23.29 0.01
CA PRO A 260 -16.39 -23.04 1.42
C PRO A 260 -17.77 -23.60 1.73
N ALA A 261 -17.81 -24.69 2.47
CA ALA A 261 -19.06 -25.38 2.85
C ALA A 261 -20.06 -24.45 3.56
N ASN A 262 -19.60 -23.32 4.10
CA ASN A 262 -20.37 -22.38 4.91
C ASN A 262 -20.84 -21.12 4.16
N PHE A 263 -20.53 -20.94 2.86
CA PHE A 263 -21.08 -19.80 2.11
C PHE A 263 -22.57 -19.96 1.83
N GLU A 264 -23.02 -21.19 1.56
CA GLU A 264 -24.41 -21.48 1.19
C GLU A 264 -25.35 -21.48 2.40
N THR A 265 -24.82 -21.61 3.63
CA THR A 265 -25.58 -21.66 4.88
C THR A 265 -25.50 -20.37 5.70
N SER A 266 -24.80 -19.34 5.20
CA SER A 266 -24.63 -18.09 5.93
C SER A 266 -25.82 -17.17 5.70
N GLU A 267 -26.46 -16.70 6.77
CA GLU A 267 -27.49 -15.64 6.73
C GLU A 267 -26.91 -14.25 6.40
N VAL A 268 -25.60 -14.14 6.13
CA VAL A 268 -24.97 -12.88 5.72
C VAL A 268 -25.46 -12.52 4.31
N ALA A 269 -26.26 -11.46 4.22
CA ALA A 269 -26.90 -11.01 2.99
C ALA A 269 -25.94 -10.58 1.85
N ASP A 270 -24.65 -10.42 2.13
CA ASP A 270 -23.63 -10.03 1.15
C ASP A 270 -22.62 -11.16 0.89
N PRO A 271 -22.74 -11.85 -0.24
CA PRO A 271 -21.82 -12.93 -0.64
C PRO A 271 -20.38 -12.47 -0.83
N GLU A 272 -20.14 -11.23 -1.24
CA GLU A 272 -18.78 -10.71 -1.48
C GLU A 272 -18.05 -10.48 -0.17
N ALA A 273 -18.70 -9.84 0.81
CA ALA A 273 -18.17 -9.70 2.16
C ALA A 273 -17.88 -11.06 2.81
N ALA A 274 -18.80 -12.03 2.67
CA ALA A 274 -18.59 -13.38 3.15
C ALA A 274 -17.36 -14.02 2.50
N ARG A 275 -17.26 -13.91 1.17
CA ARG A 275 -16.14 -14.45 0.38
C ARG A 275 -14.80 -13.85 0.77
N SER A 276 -14.71 -12.52 0.83
CA SER A 276 -13.47 -11.82 1.19
C SER A 276 -13.07 -12.07 2.65
N THR A 277 -14.04 -12.19 3.57
CA THR A 277 -13.79 -12.60 4.96
C THR A 277 -13.17 -13.99 5.02
N TRP A 278 -13.80 -14.96 4.36
CA TRP A 278 -13.30 -16.34 4.33
C TRP A 278 -11.94 -16.43 3.68
N LEU A 279 -11.73 -15.78 2.53
CA LEU A 279 -10.48 -15.83 1.78
C LEU A 279 -9.32 -15.22 2.57
N THR A 280 -9.55 -14.09 3.25
CA THR A 280 -8.56 -13.47 4.13
C THR A 280 -8.20 -14.41 5.27
N ALA A 281 -9.19 -14.96 5.96
CA ALA A 281 -9.00 -15.89 7.07
C ALA A 281 -8.31 -17.20 6.63
N PHE A 282 -8.71 -17.76 5.49
CA PHE A 282 -8.06 -18.90 4.86
C PHE A 282 -6.59 -18.62 4.58
N THR A 283 -6.28 -17.47 4.00
CA THR A 283 -4.90 -17.09 3.72
C THR A 283 -4.10 -16.92 5.01
N MET A 284 -4.68 -16.35 6.08
CA MET A 284 -4.04 -16.26 7.39
C MET A 284 -3.71 -17.65 7.95
N GLY A 285 -4.68 -18.58 7.97
CA GLY A 285 -4.47 -19.95 8.42
C GLY A 285 -3.42 -20.68 7.59
N PHE A 286 -3.49 -20.55 6.27
CA PHE A 286 -2.51 -21.13 5.34
C PHE A 286 -1.10 -20.63 5.62
N VAL A 287 -0.91 -19.32 5.78
CA VAL A 287 0.38 -18.70 6.09
C VAL A 287 0.87 -19.11 7.49
N HIS A 288 0.01 -19.04 8.50
CA HIS A 288 0.34 -19.39 9.88
C HIS A 288 0.89 -20.81 9.94
N GLN A 289 0.19 -21.74 9.29
CA GLN A 289 0.66 -23.10 9.13
C GLN A 289 1.94 -23.10 8.30
N ARG A 290 1.95 -22.70 7.04
CA ARG A 290 3.11 -22.87 6.14
C ARG A 290 4.42 -22.32 6.71
N ASP A 291 4.37 -21.20 7.42
CA ASP A 291 5.54 -20.55 8.04
C ASP A 291 5.97 -21.19 9.38
N GLY A 292 5.29 -22.24 9.84
CA GLY A 292 5.67 -23.01 11.03
C GLY A 292 5.33 -22.35 12.37
N ARG A 293 4.36 -21.42 12.39
CA ARG A 293 4.00 -20.64 13.59
C ARG A 293 3.08 -21.37 14.57
N GLY A 294 2.68 -22.59 14.23
CA GLY A 294 1.80 -23.45 15.01
C GLY A 294 1.23 -24.56 14.13
N THR A 295 0.55 -25.53 14.75
CA THR A 295 -0.26 -26.55 14.05
C THR A 295 -1.75 -26.41 14.33
N GLY A 296 -2.14 -25.44 15.16
CA GLY A 296 -3.52 -25.22 15.56
C GLY A 296 -3.70 -23.79 16.08
N LEU A 297 -4.96 -23.37 16.17
CA LEU A 297 -5.31 -22.07 16.71
C LEU A 297 -5.12 -22.06 18.22
N SER A 298 -4.44 -21.03 18.73
CA SER A 298 -4.61 -20.64 20.12
C SER A 298 -6.10 -20.44 20.39
N ARG A 299 -6.68 -21.17 21.35
CA ARG A 299 -8.11 -21.05 21.70
C ARG A 299 -8.34 -20.00 22.79
N THR A 300 -7.51 -18.96 22.82
CA THR A 300 -7.64 -17.86 23.77
C THR A 300 -8.79 -16.92 23.36
N PRO A 301 -9.40 -16.20 24.32
CA PRO A 301 -10.36 -15.14 24.02
C PRO A 301 -9.80 -14.11 23.04
N ALA A 302 -8.52 -13.77 23.14
CA ALA A 302 -7.85 -12.85 22.23
C ALA A 302 -7.84 -13.37 20.79
N SER A 303 -7.57 -14.66 20.57
CA SER A 303 -7.62 -15.22 19.21
C SER A 303 -9.03 -15.24 18.66
N ALA A 304 -10.03 -15.57 19.47
CA ALA A 304 -11.43 -15.56 19.02
C ALA A 304 -11.89 -14.16 18.64
N GLU A 305 -11.61 -13.16 19.48
CA GLU A 305 -11.96 -11.76 19.23
C GLU A 305 -11.23 -11.21 18.00
N ALA A 306 -9.92 -11.44 17.89
CA ALA A 306 -9.14 -10.96 16.75
C ALA A 306 -9.62 -11.52 15.40
N LEU A 307 -10.08 -12.77 15.37
CA LEU A 307 -10.65 -13.38 14.16
C LEU A 307 -12.07 -12.87 13.87
N ALA A 308 -12.88 -12.64 14.90
CA ALA A 308 -14.24 -12.13 14.77
C ALA A 308 -14.30 -10.75 14.10
N THR A 309 -13.23 -9.95 14.19
CA THR A 309 -13.15 -8.61 13.58
C THR A 309 -12.68 -8.62 12.12
N ILE A 310 -12.28 -9.76 11.52
CA ILE A 310 -11.82 -9.80 10.11
C ILE A 310 -12.90 -9.23 9.19
N GLY A 311 -14.10 -9.83 9.23
CA GLY A 311 -15.20 -9.44 8.38
C GLY A 311 -15.71 -8.01 8.65
N PRO A 312 -16.09 -7.67 9.89
CA PRO A 312 -16.46 -6.31 10.30
C PRO A 312 -15.49 -5.23 9.82
N GLY A 313 -14.18 -5.44 10.00
CA GLY A 313 -13.17 -4.48 9.58
C GLY A 313 -13.14 -4.26 8.06
N GLY A 314 -13.20 -5.34 7.27
CA GLY A 314 -13.13 -5.20 5.82
C GLY A 314 -14.33 -4.50 5.17
N VAL A 315 -15.50 -4.52 5.82
CA VAL A 315 -16.73 -3.88 5.33
C VAL A 315 -17.03 -2.53 5.98
N SER A 316 -16.20 -2.06 6.91
CA SER A 316 -16.52 -0.88 7.73
C SER A 316 -16.71 0.39 6.91
N HIS A 317 -15.96 0.54 5.81
CA HIS A 317 -16.03 1.70 4.93
C HIS A 317 -17.38 1.90 4.19
N THR A 318 -18.18 0.84 4.04
CA THR A 318 -19.47 0.88 3.30
C THR A 318 -20.68 0.63 4.18
N ARG A 319 -20.48 0.42 5.49
CA ARG A 319 -21.55 0.03 6.42
C ARG A 319 -21.53 0.88 7.69
N SER A 320 -22.72 1.14 8.21
CA SER A 320 -22.86 1.74 9.54
C SER A 320 -22.50 0.75 10.63
N GLU A 321 -22.26 1.26 11.84
CA GLU A 321 -21.96 0.45 13.00
C GLU A 321 -23.07 -0.56 13.33
N GLU A 322 -24.34 -0.14 13.25
CA GLU A 322 -25.49 -1.01 13.52
C GLU A 322 -25.51 -2.19 12.55
N ARG A 323 -25.29 -1.91 11.26
CA ARG A 323 -25.27 -2.98 10.26
C ARG A 323 -24.09 -3.92 10.43
N ILE A 324 -22.94 -3.41 10.88
CA ILE A 324 -21.77 -4.24 11.20
C ILE A 324 -22.07 -5.14 12.41
N ALA A 325 -22.72 -4.60 13.44
CA ALA A 325 -23.11 -5.36 14.63
C ALA A 325 -24.05 -6.52 14.28
N GLU A 326 -25.05 -6.28 13.43
CA GLU A 326 -26.00 -7.30 12.96
C GLU A 326 -25.33 -8.49 12.26
N ILE A 327 -24.30 -8.24 11.46
CA ILE A 327 -23.64 -9.29 10.65
C ILE A 327 -22.39 -9.88 11.30
N ARG A 328 -21.91 -9.30 12.41
CA ARG A 328 -20.64 -9.64 13.06
C ARG A 328 -20.54 -11.13 13.37
N GLU A 329 -21.58 -11.72 13.95
CA GLU A 329 -21.57 -13.12 14.36
C GLU A 329 -21.46 -14.07 13.15
N GLY A 330 -22.20 -13.79 12.08
CA GLY A 330 -22.13 -14.55 10.83
C GLY A 330 -20.75 -14.49 10.19
N LEU A 331 -20.16 -13.29 10.12
CA LEU A 331 -18.80 -13.09 9.60
C LEU A 331 -17.73 -13.75 10.49
N ALA A 332 -17.90 -13.74 11.81
CA ALA A 332 -16.97 -14.41 12.73
C ALA A 332 -16.95 -15.95 12.51
N ARG A 333 -18.12 -16.57 12.30
CA ARG A 333 -18.21 -18.00 11.94
C ARG A 333 -17.51 -18.30 10.61
N ILE A 334 -17.69 -17.43 9.62
CA ILE A 334 -17.03 -17.55 8.31
C ILE A 334 -15.51 -17.43 8.46
N ALA A 335 -15.04 -16.46 9.24
CA ALA A 335 -13.62 -16.26 9.50
C ALA A 335 -13.00 -17.50 10.17
N GLN A 336 -13.63 -18.03 11.22
CA GLN A 336 -13.18 -19.23 11.91
C GLN A 336 -13.03 -20.42 10.95
N ALA A 337 -14.06 -20.69 10.14
CA ALA A 337 -14.04 -21.76 9.14
C ALA A 337 -12.95 -21.54 8.06
N GLY A 338 -12.73 -20.28 7.67
CA GLY A 338 -11.65 -19.90 6.77
C GLY A 338 -10.29 -20.27 7.34
N VAL A 339 -9.99 -19.82 8.57
CA VAL A 339 -8.70 -20.11 9.21
C VAL A 339 -8.46 -21.61 9.34
N GLU A 340 -9.45 -22.38 9.78
CA GLU A 340 -9.35 -23.84 9.93
C GLU A 340 -9.03 -24.53 8.59
N ALA A 341 -9.77 -24.19 7.52
CA ALA A 341 -9.51 -24.70 6.18
C ALA A 341 -8.11 -24.29 5.67
N GLY A 342 -7.68 -23.07 5.99
CA GLY A 342 -6.35 -22.56 5.68
C GLY A 342 -5.24 -23.36 6.37
N LEU A 343 -5.39 -23.65 7.66
CA LEU A 343 -4.45 -24.47 8.42
C LEU A 343 -4.32 -25.88 7.81
N GLU A 344 -5.44 -26.51 7.43
CA GLU A 344 -5.42 -27.82 6.77
C GLU A 344 -4.70 -27.78 5.42
N ALA A 345 -4.98 -26.77 4.59
CA ALA A 345 -4.31 -26.57 3.30
C ALA A 345 -2.80 -26.33 3.48
N GLY A 346 -2.41 -25.52 4.46
CA GLY A 346 -1.00 -25.26 4.78
C GLY A 346 -0.27 -26.51 5.29
N ALA A 347 -0.97 -27.42 5.98
CA ALA A 347 -0.40 -28.66 6.49
C ALA A 347 -0.09 -29.62 5.34
N ARG A 348 -1.03 -29.74 4.39
CA ARG A 348 -0.84 -30.50 3.14
C ARG A 348 0.31 -29.97 2.30
N SER A 349 0.45 -28.64 2.22
CA SER A 349 1.56 -28.00 1.51
C SER A 349 2.92 -28.29 2.17
N ARG A 350 2.99 -28.30 3.51
CA ARG A 350 4.21 -28.68 4.23
C ARG A 350 4.56 -30.16 4.08
N SER A 351 3.56 -31.05 4.15
CA SER A 351 3.77 -32.51 4.07
C SER A 351 4.10 -32.99 2.66
N ALA A 352 3.64 -32.29 1.61
CA ALA A 352 4.01 -32.57 0.22
C ALA A 352 5.52 -32.35 -0.08
N GLY A 353 6.30 -31.95 0.92
CA GLY A 353 7.72 -31.71 0.81
C GLY A 353 7.98 -30.32 0.24
N ARG A 354 8.79 -29.55 0.97
CA ARG A 354 9.40 -28.34 0.42
C ARG A 354 10.27 -28.81 -0.76
N PRO A 355 10.04 -28.39 -2.03
CA PRO A 355 11.07 -28.57 -3.04
C PRO A 355 12.30 -27.85 -2.46
N ALA A 356 13.40 -28.59 -2.28
CA ALA A 356 14.60 -28.09 -1.63
C ALA A 356 14.96 -26.73 -2.24
N ARG A 357 14.96 -25.68 -1.41
CA ARG A 357 15.19 -24.29 -1.81
C ARG A 357 16.65 -23.99 -2.20
N GLY A 358 17.34 -25.00 -2.74
CA GLY A 358 18.76 -24.95 -3.12
C GLY A 358 19.11 -25.79 -4.36
N GLY A 359 18.13 -26.30 -5.11
CA GLY A 359 18.38 -27.00 -6.36
C GLY A 359 18.05 -26.14 -7.58
N THR A 360 19.06 -25.62 -8.27
CA THR A 360 18.97 -25.10 -9.65
C THR A 360 18.60 -26.18 -10.69
N GLY A 361 18.02 -27.30 -10.27
CA GLY A 361 17.72 -28.40 -11.16
C GLY A 361 16.74 -29.39 -10.54
N ARG A 362 15.44 -29.16 -10.77
CA ARG A 362 14.48 -30.18 -11.25
C ARG A 362 13.05 -29.62 -11.32
N GLY A 363 12.53 -29.54 -12.56
CA GLY A 363 11.18 -30.05 -12.84
C GLY A 363 10.02 -29.07 -13.00
N GLY A 364 10.17 -27.76 -12.78
CA GLY A 364 9.12 -26.82 -13.21
C GLY A 364 9.17 -26.71 -14.73
N THR A 365 8.16 -27.16 -15.47
CA THR A 365 8.09 -27.08 -16.94
C THR A 365 7.87 -25.66 -17.49
N GLY A 366 7.82 -24.65 -16.61
CA GLY A 366 7.62 -23.25 -16.98
C GLY A 366 8.74 -22.70 -17.87
N ARG A 367 8.40 -21.70 -18.68
CA ARG A 367 9.38 -20.97 -19.51
C ARG A 367 10.33 -20.16 -18.63
N GLY A 368 11.62 -20.14 -18.96
CA GLY A 368 12.63 -19.25 -18.39
C GLY A 368 12.50 -17.85 -18.98
N ILE A 369 12.22 -16.86 -18.15
CA ILE A 369 11.95 -15.48 -18.58
C ILE A 369 12.99 -14.56 -17.94
N GLY A 370 13.65 -13.74 -18.74
CA GLY A 370 14.44 -12.61 -18.25
C GLY A 370 13.61 -11.33 -18.26
N VAL A 371 13.71 -10.50 -17.22
CA VAL A 371 13.08 -9.17 -17.16
C VAL A 371 14.14 -8.08 -17.06
N LEU A 372 14.35 -7.34 -18.16
CA LEU A 372 15.23 -6.17 -18.19
C LEU A 372 14.51 -4.94 -17.64
N GLY A 373 15.22 -4.14 -16.83
CA GLY A 373 14.59 -3.05 -16.08
C GLY A 373 13.76 -3.52 -14.88
N GLY A 374 13.91 -4.80 -14.49
CA GLY A 374 13.17 -5.41 -13.37
C GLY A 374 13.49 -4.83 -11.99
N ALA A 375 14.61 -4.10 -11.84
CA ALA A 375 15.00 -3.42 -10.60
C ALA A 375 14.25 -2.08 -10.41
N THR A 376 12.93 -2.12 -10.55
CA THR A 376 12.00 -1.02 -10.32
C THR A 376 10.76 -1.57 -9.60
N PRO A 377 9.98 -0.76 -8.88
CA PRO A 377 8.78 -1.26 -8.22
C PRO A 377 7.79 -1.96 -9.17
N LEU A 378 7.54 -1.39 -10.35
CA LEU A 378 6.75 -2.04 -11.40
C LEU A 378 7.38 -3.37 -11.86
N GLY A 379 8.71 -3.39 -12.04
CA GLY A 379 9.46 -4.58 -12.39
C GLY A 379 9.33 -5.70 -11.36
N GLU A 380 9.33 -5.38 -10.06
CA GLU A 380 9.14 -6.34 -8.97
C GLU A 380 7.74 -6.98 -9.00
N HIS A 381 6.70 -6.17 -9.21
CA HIS A 381 5.33 -6.66 -9.40
C HIS A 381 5.22 -7.55 -10.63
N LEU A 382 5.85 -7.18 -11.74
CA LEU A 382 5.85 -8.00 -12.95
C LEU A 382 6.58 -9.33 -12.76
N VAL A 383 7.79 -9.30 -12.19
CA VAL A 383 8.60 -10.49 -11.90
C VAL A 383 7.82 -11.44 -11.01
N ARG A 384 7.22 -10.92 -9.93
CA ARG A 384 6.42 -11.70 -9.01
C ARG A 384 5.19 -12.29 -9.70
N GLY A 385 4.40 -11.47 -10.38
CA GLY A 385 3.15 -11.92 -10.99
C GLY A 385 3.34 -12.90 -12.14
N LEU A 386 4.46 -12.84 -12.86
CA LEU A 386 4.86 -13.86 -13.83
C LEU A 386 5.30 -15.16 -13.14
N ALA A 387 6.07 -15.07 -12.04
CA ALA A 387 6.47 -16.24 -11.27
C ALA A 387 5.25 -16.98 -10.68
N ASP A 388 4.29 -16.24 -10.11
CA ASP A 388 3.04 -16.79 -9.57
C ASP A 388 2.20 -17.47 -10.68
N ARG A 389 2.34 -17.02 -11.93
CA ARG A 389 1.72 -17.64 -13.13
C ARG A 389 2.52 -18.80 -13.71
N GLY A 390 3.54 -19.30 -13.00
CA GLY A 390 4.30 -20.51 -13.32
C GLY A 390 5.52 -20.30 -14.21
N HIS A 391 5.92 -19.05 -14.47
CA HIS A 391 7.15 -18.77 -15.23
C HIS A 391 8.38 -18.82 -14.31
N ARG A 392 9.54 -19.23 -14.83
CA ARG A 392 10.82 -19.14 -14.11
C ARG A 392 11.46 -17.80 -14.43
N VAL A 393 11.29 -16.81 -13.56
CA VAL A 393 11.69 -15.43 -13.85
C VAL A 393 13.06 -15.10 -13.26
N THR A 394 13.87 -14.39 -14.02
CA THR A 394 15.17 -13.83 -13.61
C THR A 394 15.23 -12.35 -13.99
N THR A 395 16.07 -11.56 -13.30
CA THR A 395 16.32 -10.15 -13.60
C THR A 395 17.77 -9.96 -14.05
N PRO A 396 18.11 -10.32 -15.30
CA PRO A 396 19.47 -10.20 -15.80
C PRO A 396 19.90 -8.74 -15.89
N ALA A 397 21.20 -8.49 -15.73
CA ALA A 397 21.81 -7.23 -16.11
C ALA A 397 21.75 -7.06 -17.64
N ALA A 398 21.82 -5.82 -18.12
CA ALA A 398 21.71 -5.52 -19.55
C ALA A 398 22.82 -6.17 -20.40
N THR A 399 23.94 -6.53 -19.77
CA THR A 399 25.11 -7.17 -20.38
C THR A 399 25.09 -8.69 -20.33
N ASP A 400 24.15 -9.29 -19.59
CA ASP A 400 24.11 -10.73 -19.41
C ASP A 400 23.64 -11.41 -20.71
N SER A 401 24.23 -12.58 -21.01
CA SER A 401 23.79 -13.37 -22.17
C SER A 401 22.37 -13.87 -21.95
N PRO A 402 21.46 -13.72 -22.93
CA PRO A 402 20.11 -14.26 -22.84
C PRO A 402 20.05 -15.79 -23.10
N ALA A 403 21.18 -16.44 -23.36
CA ALA A 403 21.24 -17.88 -23.60
C ALA A 403 20.67 -18.67 -22.41
N GLY A 404 19.84 -19.68 -22.70
CA GLY A 404 19.15 -20.49 -21.70
C GLY A 404 17.78 -19.96 -21.26
N LEU A 405 17.40 -18.74 -21.67
CA LEU A 405 16.05 -18.19 -21.52
C LEU A 405 15.16 -18.55 -22.72
N ASP A 406 13.86 -18.66 -22.47
CA ASP A 406 12.82 -18.86 -23.49
C ASP A 406 12.23 -17.51 -23.97
N ALA A 407 12.30 -16.46 -23.14
CA ALA A 407 11.89 -15.11 -23.52
C ALA A 407 12.57 -14.02 -22.68
N LEU A 408 12.54 -12.79 -23.21
CA LEU A 408 13.00 -11.58 -22.56
C LEU A 408 11.89 -10.52 -22.57
N VAL A 409 11.58 -9.94 -21.42
CA VAL A 409 10.65 -8.80 -21.29
C VAL A 409 11.45 -7.56 -20.94
N ASP A 410 11.36 -6.53 -21.78
CA ASP A 410 12.12 -5.28 -21.62
C ASP A 410 11.20 -4.14 -21.18
N LEU A 411 11.41 -3.66 -19.96
CA LEU A 411 10.68 -2.56 -19.34
C LEU A 411 11.38 -1.21 -19.48
N ARG A 412 12.62 -1.17 -19.99
CA ARG A 412 13.39 0.08 -20.13
C ARG A 412 12.67 1.16 -20.95
N PRO A 413 11.94 0.83 -22.04
CA PRO A 413 11.19 1.85 -22.78
C PRO A 413 10.16 2.62 -21.94
N LEU A 414 9.68 2.04 -20.83
CA LEU A 414 8.79 2.76 -19.90
C LEU A 414 9.52 3.84 -19.07
N ARG A 415 10.85 3.78 -18.94
CA ARG A 415 11.66 4.74 -18.19
C ARG A 415 12.12 5.91 -19.05
N ASP A 416 12.42 5.65 -20.32
CA ASP A 416 12.97 6.63 -21.26
C ASP A 416 11.87 7.51 -21.89
N GLY A 417 10.60 7.10 -21.78
CA GLY A 417 9.43 7.84 -22.27
C GLY A 417 9.02 9.01 -21.39
N GLY A 418 9.70 10.15 -21.52
CA GLY A 418 9.15 11.42 -21.09
C GLY A 418 7.77 11.65 -21.73
N LEU A 419 6.72 11.77 -20.92
CA LEU A 419 5.33 12.05 -21.32
C LEU A 419 4.65 10.97 -22.21
N LEU A 420 4.62 9.72 -21.70
CA LEU A 420 3.52 8.72 -21.69
C LEU A 420 2.62 8.41 -22.91
N ARG A 421 2.65 9.12 -24.05
CA ARG A 421 1.69 8.85 -25.14
C ARG A 421 1.99 7.57 -25.94
N ASP A 422 3.24 7.11 -25.94
CA ASP A 422 3.68 5.87 -26.61
C ASP A 422 4.39 4.90 -25.64
N ALA A 423 3.90 4.82 -24.40
CA ALA A 423 4.40 3.86 -23.43
C ALA A 423 4.20 2.42 -23.96
N HIS A 424 5.29 1.67 -24.04
CA HIS A 424 5.28 0.30 -24.50
C HIS A 424 6.32 -0.54 -23.77
N ILE A 425 6.16 -1.86 -23.82
CA ILE A 425 7.18 -2.83 -23.44
C ILE A 425 7.47 -3.75 -24.61
N VAL A 426 8.65 -4.38 -24.59
CA VAL A 426 9.06 -5.30 -25.65
C VAL A 426 9.17 -6.71 -25.09
N VAL A 427 8.50 -7.67 -25.71
CA VAL A 427 8.62 -9.10 -25.40
C VAL A 427 9.33 -9.79 -26.57
N ARG A 428 10.50 -10.37 -26.31
CA ARG A 428 11.28 -11.14 -27.28
C ARG A 428 11.18 -12.61 -26.93
N LEU A 429 10.67 -13.42 -27.85
CA LEU A 429 10.76 -14.88 -27.75
C LEU A 429 12.12 -15.30 -28.28
N LEU A 430 12.78 -16.21 -27.57
CA LEU A 430 14.17 -16.54 -27.83
C LEU A 430 14.31 -17.99 -28.26
N ASP A 431 15.26 -18.24 -29.15
CA ASP A 431 15.84 -19.57 -29.31
C ASP A 431 16.74 -19.85 -28.10
N ARG A 432 16.44 -20.91 -27.37
CA ARG A 432 17.07 -21.17 -26.07
C ARG A 432 18.57 -21.47 -26.17
N ALA A 433 19.01 -22.10 -27.27
CA ALA A 433 20.39 -22.51 -27.46
C ALA A 433 21.30 -21.33 -27.81
N THR A 434 20.81 -20.44 -28.67
CA THR A 434 21.58 -19.31 -29.20
C THR A 434 21.31 -18.00 -28.47
N GLY A 435 20.15 -17.87 -27.80
CA GLY A 435 19.66 -16.62 -27.25
C GLY A 435 19.15 -15.64 -28.32
N ALA A 436 19.09 -16.04 -29.59
CA ALA A 436 18.62 -15.19 -30.68
C ALA A 436 17.10 -15.00 -30.62
N ALA A 437 16.62 -13.79 -30.93
CA ALA A 437 15.18 -13.53 -30.96
C ALA A 437 14.52 -14.23 -32.15
N THR A 438 13.57 -15.11 -31.88
CA THR A 438 12.74 -15.79 -32.90
C THR A 438 11.50 -14.96 -33.26
N ALA A 439 11.00 -14.18 -32.30
CA ALA A 439 9.94 -13.20 -32.52
C ALA A 439 10.11 -12.02 -31.55
N THR A 440 9.76 -10.83 -32.02
CA THR A 440 9.65 -9.63 -31.17
C THR A 440 8.22 -9.12 -31.21
N ARG A 441 7.73 -8.72 -30.04
CA ARG A 441 6.38 -8.19 -29.84
C ARG A 441 6.48 -6.88 -29.07
N THR A 442 5.88 -5.83 -29.60
CA THR A 442 5.74 -4.53 -28.93
C THR A 442 4.34 -4.43 -28.34
N LEU A 443 4.24 -4.21 -27.04
CA LEU A 443 2.96 -4.12 -26.32
C LEU A 443 2.78 -2.67 -25.88
N HIS A 444 1.88 -1.94 -26.51
CA HIS A 444 1.48 -0.60 -26.11
C HIS A 444 0.61 -0.67 -24.86
N THR A 445 1.04 0.02 -23.80
CA THR A 445 0.45 -0.11 -22.48
C THR A 445 -0.57 0.97 -22.15
N GLY A 446 -0.65 2.05 -22.94
CA GLY A 446 -1.45 3.22 -22.59
C GLY A 446 -0.99 3.85 -21.28
N ASP A 447 -1.95 4.34 -20.49
CA ASP A 447 -1.71 5.01 -19.21
C ASP A 447 -1.65 3.99 -18.07
N LEU A 448 -0.44 3.48 -17.82
CA LEU A 448 -0.21 2.52 -16.74
C LEU A 448 -0.50 3.11 -15.35
N TYR A 449 -1.23 2.36 -14.54
CA TYR A 449 -1.48 2.66 -13.12
C TYR A 449 -1.55 1.38 -12.28
N GLY A 450 -1.63 1.53 -10.95
CA GLY A 450 -1.62 0.41 -10.01
C GLY A 450 -0.29 0.27 -9.26
N PRO A 451 -0.18 -0.78 -8.42
CA PRO A 451 1.02 -1.03 -7.64
C PRO A 451 2.30 -1.09 -8.48
N GLY A 452 3.30 -0.31 -8.10
CA GLY A 452 4.60 -0.24 -8.77
C GLY A 452 4.75 0.90 -9.78
N CYS A 453 3.64 1.52 -10.22
CA CYS A 453 3.67 2.67 -11.13
C CYS A 453 4.12 3.95 -10.41
N SER A 454 4.78 4.86 -11.14
CA SER A 454 5.24 6.13 -10.55
C SER A 454 4.06 7.04 -10.18
N ARG A 455 4.20 7.78 -9.07
CA ARG A 455 3.30 8.89 -8.72
C ARG A 455 3.37 10.05 -9.71
N ASP A 456 4.42 10.12 -10.52
CA ASP A 456 4.65 11.22 -11.46
C ASP A 456 3.90 11.01 -12.79
N THR A 457 3.17 9.91 -12.96
CA THR A 457 2.23 9.74 -14.09
C THR A 457 1.01 10.64 -13.94
N VAL A 458 0.21 10.82 -14.99
CA VAL A 458 -1.03 11.63 -14.91
C VAL A 458 -1.97 11.07 -13.83
N ILE A 459 -2.25 9.77 -13.89
CA ILE A 459 -3.09 9.06 -12.91
C ILE A 459 -2.43 9.11 -11.51
N GLY A 460 -1.12 8.87 -11.44
CA GLY A 460 -0.35 8.89 -10.21
C GLY A 460 -0.45 10.22 -9.46
N ARG A 461 -0.36 11.36 -10.16
CA ARG A 461 -0.45 12.68 -9.55
C ARG A 461 -1.84 12.95 -8.97
N MET A 462 -2.90 12.53 -9.66
CA MET A 462 -4.27 12.66 -9.17
C MET A 462 -4.46 11.86 -7.87
N VAL A 463 -4.08 10.58 -7.90
CA VAL A 463 -4.16 9.70 -6.72
C VAL A 463 -3.32 10.26 -5.57
N TRP A 464 -2.12 10.73 -5.87
CA TRP A 464 -1.21 11.31 -4.88
C TRP A 464 -1.72 12.59 -4.24
N SER A 465 -2.37 13.46 -5.01
CA SER A 465 -3.04 14.65 -4.46
C SER A 465 -4.20 14.26 -3.54
N ALA A 466 -5.08 13.37 -4.01
CA ALA A 466 -6.23 12.91 -3.22
C ALA A 466 -5.80 12.25 -1.89
N LEU A 467 -4.76 11.40 -1.92
CA LEU A 467 -4.18 10.77 -0.72
C LEU A 467 -3.73 11.80 0.33
N ARG A 468 -3.16 12.93 -0.10
CA ARG A 468 -2.68 14.00 0.77
C ARG A 468 -3.78 15.01 1.15
N SER A 469 -5.03 14.75 0.79
CA SER A 469 -6.15 15.69 0.96
C SER A 469 -5.95 16.99 0.20
N HIS A 470 -5.18 16.97 -0.89
CA HIS A 470 -4.99 18.11 -1.77
C HIS A 470 -5.98 18.05 -2.93
N PRO A 471 -6.40 19.21 -3.46
CA PRO A 471 -7.23 19.25 -4.66
C PRO A 471 -6.59 18.49 -5.84
N VAL A 472 -7.43 17.85 -6.64
CA VAL A 472 -7.00 17.19 -7.89
C VAL A 472 -7.04 18.22 -9.01
N ALA A 473 -5.87 18.53 -9.58
CA ALA A 473 -5.76 19.49 -10.67
C ALA A 473 -6.05 18.85 -12.04
N VAL A 474 -6.92 19.50 -12.82
CA VAL A 474 -7.23 19.17 -14.21
C VAL A 474 -6.90 20.39 -15.07
N THR A 475 -6.17 20.21 -16.19
CA THR A 475 -5.80 21.34 -17.05
C THR A 475 -6.97 21.86 -17.89
N ASP A 476 -6.92 23.12 -18.30
CA ASP A 476 -7.79 23.71 -19.34
C ASP A 476 -6.95 24.23 -20.54
N PRO A 477 -7.18 23.75 -21.78
CA PRO A 477 -8.12 22.67 -22.13
C PRO A 477 -7.77 21.36 -21.42
N PRO A 478 -8.76 20.47 -21.18
CA PRO A 478 -8.49 19.15 -20.64
C PRO A 478 -7.43 18.48 -21.51
N GLY A 479 -6.44 17.87 -20.85
CA GLY A 479 -5.47 17.04 -21.56
C GLY A 479 -6.18 15.93 -22.35
N ASP A 480 -5.43 15.28 -23.24
CA ASP A 480 -5.95 14.17 -24.03
C ASP A 480 -6.58 13.10 -23.15
N ALA A 481 -7.62 12.47 -23.69
CA ALA A 481 -8.27 11.35 -23.03
C ALA A 481 -7.27 10.20 -22.81
N LEU A 482 -7.44 9.51 -21.68
CA LEU A 482 -6.52 8.51 -21.19
C LEU A 482 -7.01 7.11 -21.53
N ARG A 483 -6.08 6.16 -21.59
CA ARG A 483 -6.33 4.73 -21.74
C ARG A 483 -5.75 3.97 -20.55
N PRO A 484 -6.42 3.97 -19.38
CA PRO A 484 -5.88 3.34 -18.19
C PRO A 484 -5.65 1.84 -18.40
N LEU A 485 -4.48 1.36 -17.95
CA LEU A 485 -4.18 -0.07 -17.88
C LEU A 485 -3.60 -0.40 -16.51
N HIS A 486 -4.28 -1.27 -15.79
CA HIS A 486 -3.82 -1.66 -14.48
C HIS A 486 -2.62 -2.61 -14.56
N THR A 487 -1.71 -2.53 -13.58
CA THR A 487 -0.51 -3.39 -13.51
C THR A 487 -0.86 -4.88 -13.52
N LYS A 488 -1.96 -5.30 -12.88
CA LYS A 488 -2.44 -6.70 -12.92
C LYS A 488 -2.79 -7.16 -14.35
N ASP A 489 -3.42 -6.28 -15.13
CA ASP A 489 -3.78 -6.56 -16.52
C ASP A 489 -2.53 -6.61 -17.41
N LEU A 490 -1.54 -5.73 -17.18
CA LEU A 490 -0.25 -5.81 -17.84
C LEU A 490 0.42 -7.18 -17.62
N ILE A 491 0.47 -7.65 -16.37
CA ILE A 491 1.05 -8.96 -16.02
C ILE A 491 0.30 -10.09 -16.72
N ALA A 492 -1.04 -10.05 -16.71
CA ALA A 492 -1.88 -11.04 -17.37
C ALA A 492 -1.64 -11.08 -18.90
N ALA A 493 -1.55 -9.91 -19.53
CA ALA A 493 -1.25 -9.78 -20.96
C ALA A 493 0.12 -10.35 -21.32
N VAL A 494 1.17 -9.98 -20.57
CA VAL A 494 2.53 -10.50 -20.79
C VAL A 494 2.55 -12.02 -20.63
N SER A 495 1.93 -12.54 -19.57
CA SER A 495 1.81 -13.99 -19.37
C SER A 495 1.06 -14.67 -20.53
N GLN A 496 0.03 -14.04 -21.09
CA GLN A 496 -0.71 -14.60 -22.22
C GLN A 496 0.16 -14.64 -23.48
N VAL A 497 0.86 -13.56 -23.81
CA VAL A 497 1.79 -13.50 -24.95
C VAL A 497 2.89 -14.55 -24.82
N LEU A 498 3.38 -14.77 -23.59
CA LEU A 498 4.39 -15.79 -23.31
C LEU A 498 3.86 -17.23 -23.42
N ARG A 499 2.58 -17.49 -23.18
CA ARG A 499 1.98 -18.83 -23.28
C ARG A 499 1.52 -19.15 -24.69
N THR A 500 0.86 -18.19 -25.33
CA THR A 500 0.23 -18.34 -26.65
C THR A 500 0.68 -17.19 -27.56
N PRO A 501 1.88 -17.29 -28.16
CA PRO A 501 2.38 -16.26 -29.07
C PRO A 501 1.45 -16.08 -30.27
N GLY A 502 0.84 -14.90 -30.41
CA GLY A 502 0.12 -14.51 -31.62
C GLY A 502 1.08 -14.15 -32.76
N ALA A 503 0.56 -14.07 -33.99
CA ALA A 503 1.33 -13.66 -35.17
C ALA A 503 1.67 -12.15 -35.18
N GLU A 504 0.80 -11.34 -34.58
CA GLU A 504 0.87 -9.88 -34.64
C GLU A 504 2.10 -9.31 -33.91
N PRO A 505 2.94 -8.49 -34.59
CA PRO A 505 4.16 -7.95 -33.99
C PRO A 505 3.90 -6.78 -33.02
N VAL A 506 2.77 -6.09 -33.15
CA VAL A 506 2.41 -4.93 -32.34
C VAL A 506 1.03 -5.17 -31.73
N LEU A 507 0.93 -5.04 -30.41
CA LEU A 507 -0.28 -5.29 -29.63
C LEU A 507 -0.63 -4.06 -28.81
N THR A 508 -1.91 -3.79 -28.61
CA THR A 508 -2.41 -2.72 -27.73
C THR A 508 -3.20 -3.32 -26.60
N LEU A 509 -2.74 -3.06 -25.37
CA LEU A 509 -3.29 -3.70 -24.18
C LEU A 509 -4.53 -2.99 -23.61
N PRO A 510 -4.62 -1.65 -23.56
CA PRO A 510 -5.77 -0.98 -22.99
C PRO A 510 -7.10 -1.32 -23.66
N GLY A 511 -8.19 -1.02 -22.93
CA GLY A 511 -9.54 -0.99 -23.46
C GLY A 511 -9.69 -0.04 -24.65
N GLU A 512 -10.76 -0.23 -25.44
CA GLU A 512 -11.06 0.68 -26.56
C GLU A 512 -11.56 2.04 -26.06
N GLU A 513 -12.17 2.03 -24.88
CA GLU A 513 -12.74 3.19 -24.21
C GLU A 513 -11.65 4.18 -23.76
N LEU A 514 -11.89 5.44 -24.08
CA LEU A 514 -11.08 6.59 -23.69
C LEU A 514 -11.78 7.28 -22.52
N ILE A 515 -11.04 7.57 -21.46
CA ILE A 515 -11.58 8.24 -20.26
C ILE A 515 -11.13 9.70 -20.26
N GLY A 516 -12.07 10.62 -20.10
CA GLY A 516 -11.74 12.04 -19.99
C GLY A 516 -10.91 12.32 -18.74
N VAL A 517 -9.96 13.26 -18.79
CA VAL A 517 -9.11 13.62 -17.63
C VAL A 517 -9.95 14.06 -16.41
N ARG A 518 -11.06 14.78 -16.64
CA ARG A 518 -11.99 15.18 -15.57
C ARG A 518 -12.76 14.00 -14.99
N GLU A 519 -13.27 13.13 -15.85
CA GLU A 519 -13.97 11.91 -15.45
C GLU A 519 -13.05 11.00 -14.61
N LEU A 520 -11.79 10.86 -15.01
CA LEU A 520 -10.80 10.14 -14.21
C LEU A 520 -10.56 10.81 -12.85
N ALA A 521 -10.48 12.15 -12.81
CA ALA A 521 -10.32 12.87 -11.54
C ALA A 521 -11.51 12.63 -10.59
N GLU A 522 -12.74 12.57 -11.12
CA GLU A 522 -13.94 12.22 -10.36
C GLU A 522 -13.88 10.78 -9.84
N ALA A 523 -13.44 9.83 -10.68
CA ALA A 523 -13.21 8.44 -10.27
C ALA A 523 -12.15 8.33 -9.16
N VAL A 524 -11.06 9.10 -9.24
CA VAL A 524 -10.02 9.18 -8.20
C VAL A 524 -10.59 9.74 -6.89
N CYS A 525 -11.31 10.86 -6.94
CA CYS A 525 -11.91 11.45 -5.74
C CYS A 525 -12.93 10.50 -5.08
N SER A 526 -13.64 9.70 -5.88
CA SER A 526 -14.56 8.68 -5.40
C SER A 526 -13.83 7.47 -4.78
N ALA A 527 -12.77 6.97 -5.42
CA ALA A 527 -12.06 5.74 -5.02
C ALA A 527 -11.05 5.92 -3.89
N VAL A 528 -10.48 7.12 -3.78
CA VAL A 528 -9.33 7.37 -2.90
C VAL A 528 -9.74 8.22 -1.71
N ARG A 529 -10.21 9.43 -1.98
CA ARG A 529 -10.62 10.40 -0.95
C ARG A 529 -11.41 11.53 -1.61
N PRO A 530 -12.59 11.90 -1.08
CA PRO A 530 -13.30 13.08 -1.55
C PRO A 530 -12.47 14.34 -1.33
N VAL A 531 -12.06 14.99 -2.42
CA VAL A 531 -11.33 16.27 -2.45
C VAL A 531 -11.85 17.15 -3.59
N PRO A 532 -11.69 18.48 -3.52
CA PRO A 532 -12.04 19.37 -4.63
C PRO A 532 -11.29 19.03 -5.91
N ILE A 533 -11.93 19.25 -7.07
CA ILE A 533 -11.28 19.19 -8.39
C ILE A 533 -11.08 20.62 -8.88
N GLU A 534 -9.83 21.01 -9.10
CA GLU A 534 -9.45 22.36 -9.54
C GLU A 534 -9.10 22.38 -11.02
N THR A 535 -9.59 23.40 -11.72
CA THR A 535 -9.24 23.62 -13.13
C THR A 535 -8.07 24.59 -13.22
N VAL A 536 -6.93 24.12 -13.72
CA VAL A 536 -5.71 24.92 -13.86
C VAL A 536 -5.52 25.31 -15.32
N ARG A 537 -5.50 26.61 -15.61
CA ARG A 537 -5.27 27.10 -16.97
C ARG A 537 -3.83 26.77 -17.39
N ARG A 538 -3.67 26.09 -18.54
CA ARG A 538 -2.33 25.82 -19.07
C ARG A 538 -1.71 27.14 -19.52
N VAL A 539 -0.70 27.62 -18.80
CA VAL A 539 0.15 28.69 -19.33
C VAL A 539 0.92 28.08 -20.49
N ALA A 540 0.68 28.59 -21.71
CA ALA A 540 1.43 28.15 -22.88
C ALA A 540 2.91 28.36 -22.58
N ALA A 541 3.69 27.28 -22.54
CA ALA A 541 5.14 27.40 -22.49
C ALA A 541 5.56 28.17 -23.74
N ALA A 542 6.06 29.39 -23.55
CA ALA A 542 6.77 30.09 -24.60
C ALA A 542 7.87 29.14 -25.07
N SER A 543 7.93 28.91 -26.37
CA SER A 543 9.01 28.16 -27.00
C SER A 543 10.33 28.88 -26.73
N ASP A 544 11.05 28.43 -25.70
CA ASP A 544 12.43 28.82 -25.44
C ASP A 544 13.30 28.24 -26.56
N SER A 545 13.38 28.99 -27.65
CA SER A 545 14.54 28.99 -28.53
C SER A 545 15.73 29.49 -27.70
N VAL A 546 16.47 28.55 -27.11
CA VAL A 546 17.77 28.82 -26.52
C VAL A 546 18.76 29.09 -27.66
N SER A 547 18.77 30.33 -28.14
CA SER A 547 19.98 30.95 -28.69
C SER A 547 20.95 31.15 -27.52
N GLY A 548 22.11 30.52 -27.60
CA GLY A 548 23.11 30.53 -26.53
C GLY A 548 23.65 31.94 -26.20
N PRO A 549 24.18 32.14 -24.99
CA PRO A 549 24.86 33.38 -24.63
C PRO A 549 26.33 33.33 -25.05
N ASP A 550 26.82 34.51 -25.46
CA ASP A 550 28.21 35.00 -25.40
C ASP A 550 28.84 35.38 -26.75
N SER A 551 28.80 36.69 -27.02
CA SER A 551 30.01 37.49 -27.31
C SER A 551 29.70 38.98 -27.10
N ALA A 552 30.46 39.60 -26.20
CA ALA A 552 30.41 41.02 -25.84
C ALA A 552 30.92 41.94 -26.98
N PRO A 553 30.67 43.26 -26.93
CA PRO A 553 30.78 44.16 -28.07
C PRO A 553 32.18 44.79 -28.22
N ALA A 554 32.55 45.12 -29.46
CA ALA A 554 33.57 46.11 -29.79
C ALA A 554 33.09 46.99 -30.97
N PRO A 555 33.56 48.25 -31.08
CA PRO A 555 32.79 49.33 -31.70
C PRO A 555 33.18 49.68 -33.15
N ASP A 556 32.24 50.38 -33.78
CA ASP A 556 32.34 51.35 -34.89
C ASP A 556 33.13 51.01 -36.16
N SER A 557 32.39 50.87 -37.26
CA SER A 557 32.68 51.60 -38.50
C SER A 557 31.45 51.64 -39.41
N ALA A 558 31.07 52.86 -39.80
CA ALA A 558 30.02 53.16 -40.76
C ALA A 558 30.45 52.87 -42.21
N SER A 559 29.50 52.41 -43.05
CA SER A 559 29.40 52.83 -44.45
C SER A 559 28.11 52.34 -45.11
N ASP A 560 27.44 53.27 -45.80
CA ASP A 560 26.31 53.12 -46.70
C ASP A 560 26.48 52.02 -47.77
N SER A 561 25.37 51.42 -48.23
CA SER A 561 24.87 51.50 -49.63
C SER A 561 23.93 50.36 -50.05
N ALA A 562 22.68 50.73 -50.39
CA ALA A 562 21.90 50.36 -51.58
C ALA A 562 21.73 48.89 -52.08
N SER A 563 20.45 48.50 -52.17
CA SER A 563 19.75 47.90 -53.34
C SER A 563 20.02 46.46 -53.82
N GLY A 564 18.97 45.64 -53.87
CA GLY A 564 18.81 44.59 -54.88
C GLY A 564 18.01 43.34 -54.44
N PRO A 565 17.20 42.70 -55.32
CA PRO A 565 16.05 41.87 -54.94
C PRO A 565 16.31 40.35 -54.87
N ALA A 566 15.26 39.64 -54.45
CA ALA A 566 15.09 38.19 -54.25
C ALA A 566 15.66 37.26 -55.35
N PRO A 567 15.76 35.95 -55.08
CA PRO A 567 14.63 35.10 -55.51
C PRO A 567 14.24 33.98 -54.54
N ASP A 568 13.00 33.56 -54.74
CA ASP A 568 12.36 32.33 -54.27
C ASP A 568 13.24 31.09 -54.41
N SER A 569 13.21 30.24 -53.38
CA SER A 569 13.40 28.80 -53.55
C SER A 569 12.41 28.05 -52.67
N THR A 570 11.34 27.62 -53.31
CA THR A 570 10.44 26.55 -52.91
C THR A 570 11.23 25.25 -52.70
N SER A 571 11.04 24.58 -51.57
CA SER A 571 11.23 23.13 -51.47
C SER A 571 10.34 22.54 -50.38
N ASP A 572 9.32 21.83 -50.88
CA ASP A 572 8.55 20.72 -50.31
C ASP A 572 8.83 20.31 -48.85
N SER A 573 7.96 20.78 -47.95
CA SER A 573 7.66 20.06 -46.72
C SER A 573 6.71 18.91 -47.05
N ALA A 574 7.25 17.70 -47.21
CA ALA A 574 6.49 16.47 -47.18
C ALA A 574 5.75 16.38 -45.84
N SER A 575 4.43 16.57 -45.88
CA SER A 575 3.53 16.33 -44.77
C SER A 575 3.61 14.84 -44.40
N VAL A 576 4.27 14.52 -43.30
CA VAL A 576 4.12 13.22 -42.63
C VAL A 576 2.71 13.21 -42.05
N SER A 577 1.80 12.63 -42.81
CA SER A 577 0.44 12.30 -42.41
C SER A 577 0.50 11.47 -41.12
N GLY A 578 0.02 12.05 -40.02
CA GLY A 578 -0.24 11.29 -38.80
C GLY A 578 -1.27 10.18 -39.08
N PRO A 579 -1.19 9.03 -38.38
CA PRO A 579 -2.12 7.94 -38.63
C PRO A 579 -3.54 8.36 -38.21
N SER A 580 -4.41 8.42 -39.21
CA SER A 580 -5.86 8.60 -39.11
C SER A 580 -6.54 7.28 -38.74
N ALA A 581 -7.52 7.38 -37.82
CA ALA A 581 -8.72 6.56 -37.63
C ALA A 581 -8.61 5.02 -37.45
N ALA A 582 -8.98 4.58 -36.23
CA ALA A 582 -9.91 3.47 -35.95
C ALA A 582 -9.70 2.10 -36.64
N GLY A 583 -8.45 1.65 -36.80
CA GLY A 583 -8.19 0.21 -36.98
C GLY A 583 -8.39 -0.53 -35.65
N ALA A 584 -9.06 -1.69 -35.66
CA ALA A 584 -9.11 -2.57 -34.49
C ALA A 584 -7.68 -2.99 -34.13
N TRP A 585 -7.16 -2.47 -33.02
CA TRP A 585 -5.78 -2.73 -32.61
C TRP A 585 -5.66 -4.18 -32.16
N ALA A 586 -4.64 -4.89 -32.62
CA ALA A 586 -4.44 -6.29 -32.27
C ALA A 586 -4.22 -6.45 -30.75
N ARG A 587 -4.84 -7.48 -30.17
CA ARG A 587 -4.73 -7.85 -28.75
C ARG A 587 -4.15 -9.25 -28.60
N PRO A 588 -3.54 -9.58 -27.44
CA PRO A 588 -3.21 -10.96 -27.14
C PRO A 588 -4.46 -11.85 -27.25
N ALA A 589 -4.36 -12.95 -28.01
CA ALA A 589 -5.50 -13.81 -28.30
C ALA A 589 -6.13 -14.36 -27.00
N GLY A 590 -7.46 -14.21 -26.88
CA GLY A 590 -8.22 -14.70 -25.73
C GLY A 590 -8.03 -13.89 -24.43
N TRP A 591 -7.44 -12.71 -24.50
CA TRP A 591 -7.21 -11.84 -23.34
C TRP A 591 -7.90 -10.49 -23.51
N LYS A 592 -8.39 -9.96 -22.39
CA LYS A 592 -8.88 -8.58 -22.23
C LYS A 592 -8.51 -8.06 -20.84
N PRO A 593 -8.36 -6.74 -20.64
CA PRO A 593 -8.29 -6.15 -19.31
C PRO A 593 -9.51 -6.57 -18.48
N ALA A 594 -9.29 -6.86 -17.20
CA ALA A 594 -10.33 -7.32 -16.28
C ALA A 594 -10.41 -6.48 -15.00
N MET A 595 -9.40 -5.64 -14.71
CA MET A 595 -9.43 -4.81 -13.51
C MET A 595 -10.51 -3.72 -13.63
N ASP A 596 -11.38 -3.66 -12.62
CA ASP A 596 -12.28 -2.53 -12.44
C ASP A 596 -11.48 -1.23 -12.14
N LEU A 597 -11.90 -0.11 -12.72
CA LEU A 597 -11.17 1.15 -12.58
C LEU A 597 -11.11 1.61 -11.13
N HIS A 598 -12.24 1.58 -10.41
CA HIS A 598 -12.34 2.10 -9.04
C HIS A 598 -11.52 1.24 -8.08
N HIS A 599 -11.64 -0.08 -8.20
CA HIS A 599 -10.80 -1.03 -7.47
C HIS A 599 -9.31 -0.84 -7.80
N GLY A 600 -8.96 -0.71 -9.08
CA GLY A 600 -7.57 -0.46 -9.50
C GLY A 600 -7.00 0.85 -8.92
N LEU A 601 -7.78 1.93 -8.92
CA LEU A 601 -7.37 3.22 -8.35
C LEU A 601 -7.16 3.10 -6.84
N HIS A 602 -8.02 2.33 -6.18
CA HIS A 602 -7.91 2.05 -4.76
C HIS A 602 -6.63 1.28 -4.41
N THR A 603 -6.32 0.19 -5.13
CA THR A 603 -5.06 -0.56 -4.91
C THR A 603 -3.83 0.29 -5.23
N PHE A 604 -3.91 1.18 -6.23
CA PHE A 604 -2.83 2.12 -6.51
C PHE A 604 -2.62 3.10 -5.35
N ALA A 605 -3.70 3.64 -4.81
CA ALA A 605 -3.66 4.57 -3.68
C ALA A 605 -3.06 3.92 -2.43
N GLN A 606 -3.49 2.70 -2.09
CA GLN A 606 -2.91 1.95 -0.99
C GLN A 606 -1.42 1.69 -1.19
N TRP A 607 -1.02 1.27 -2.40
CA TRP A 607 0.40 1.05 -2.70
C TRP A 607 1.22 2.35 -2.60
N LEU A 608 0.71 3.48 -3.11
CA LEU A 608 1.38 4.77 -3.00
C LEU A 608 1.55 5.20 -1.54
N ALA A 609 0.52 5.00 -0.71
CA ALA A 609 0.52 5.41 0.69
C ALA A 609 1.60 4.69 1.52
N TYR A 610 1.88 3.42 1.25
CA TYR A 610 2.71 2.59 2.13
C TYR A 610 4.05 2.16 1.52
N GLU A 611 4.09 1.96 0.20
CA GLU A 611 5.29 1.55 -0.52
C GLU A 611 5.84 2.65 -1.42
N GLY A 612 4.97 3.25 -2.25
CA GLY A 612 5.35 4.25 -3.25
C GLY A 612 6.01 5.49 -2.64
N ILE A 613 5.56 5.87 -1.45
CA ILE A 613 6.11 6.97 -0.65
C ILE A 613 7.61 6.84 -0.33
N GLN A 614 8.17 5.62 -0.34
CA GLN A 614 9.59 5.37 -0.05
C GLN A 614 10.49 5.69 -1.26
N TYR A 615 9.90 5.82 -2.45
CA TYR A 615 10.58 6.15 -3.69
C TYR A 615 10.48 7.64 -4.05
N ALA A 616 9.80 8.42 -3.20
CA ALA A 616 9.81 9.86 -3.27
C ALA A 616 11.11 10.39 -2.66
N ALA A 617 11.90 11.16 -3.42
CA ALA A 617 12.76 12.13 -2.78
C ALA A 617 11.85 13.12 -2.03
N ASP A 618 12.13 13.32 -0.73
CA ASP A 618 11.43 14.29 0.13
C ASP A 618 11.69 15.73 -0.35
#